data_AF-F0LLY5-F1
#
_entry.id   AF-F0LLY5-F1
#
_cell.length_a   1.000
_cell.length_b   1.000
_cell.length_c   1.000
_cell.angle_alpha   90.00
_cell.angle_beta   90.00
_cell.angle_gamma   90.00
#
_symmetry.space_group_name_H-M   'P 1'
#
loop_
_entity.id
_entity.type
_entity.pdbx_description
1 polymer ?
#
loop_
_entity_poly.entity_id
_entity_poly.type
_entity_poly.pdbx_seq_one_letter_code
_entity_poly.pdbx_strand_id
1 'polypeptide(L)' 'MEEIEYIYGKNGKIKAVIVPIDLWEKIKAKFFDPSEFRGIYKDLKVDFERELRELREEWERDI' A
#
# COMPACT_ATOMS: atom_id res chain seq x y z
N MET A 1 -3.74 29.26 0.27
CA MET A 1 -4.89 28.38 0.49
C MET A 1 -4.68 27.17 -0.39
N GLU A 2 -4.53 25.99 0.22
CA GLU A 2 -4.49 24.72 -0.51
C GLU A 2 -5.93 24.38 -0.89
N GLU A 3 -6.33 24.78 -2.11
CA GLU A 3 -7.70 24.59 -2.58
C GLU A 3 -7.86 23.18 -3.19
N ILE A 4 -8.90 22.48 -2.78
CA ILE A 4 -9.27 21.18 -3.35
C ILE A 4 -10.13 21.47 -4.58
N GLU A 5 -9.78 20.89 -5.71
CA GLU A 5 -10.56 21.05 -6.94
C GLU A 5 -11.34 19.77 -7.26
N TYR A 6 -12.58 19.93 -7.72
CA TYR A 6 -13.43 18.81 -8.12
C TYR A 6 -13.62 18.79 -9.63
N ILE A 7 -13.36 17.63 -10.24
CA ILE A 7 -13.61 17.38 -11.66
C ILE A 7 -14.98 16.71 -11.79
N TYR A 8 -15.90 17.38 -12.46
CA TYR A 8 -17.25 16.88 -12.70
C TYR A 8 -17.36 16.19 -14.07
N GLY A 9 -18.07 15.07 -14.10
CA GLY A 9 -18.42 14.37 -15.34
C GLY A 9 -19.57 15.04 -16.08
N LYS A 10 -19.86 14.56 -17.30
CA LYS A 10 -20.95 15.10 -18.16
C LYS A 10 -22.34 15.03 -17.54
N ASN A 11 -22.53 14.18 -16.53
CA ASN A 11 -23.77 14.03 -15.78
C ASN A 11 -23.84 14.91 -14.52
N GLY A 12 -22.88 15.83 -14.32
CA GLY A 12 -22.78 16.66 -13.13
C GLY A 12 -22.35 15.91 -11.87
N LYS A 13 -21.99 14.62 -11.96
CA LYS A 13 -21.45 13.86 -10.83
C LYS A 13 -19.94 14.06 -10.73
N ILE A 14 -19.42 14.06 -9.50
CA ILE A 14 -17.98 14.11 -9.25
C ILE A 14 -17.33 12.88 -9.90
N LYS A 15 -16.34 13.11 -10.75
CA LYS A 15 -15.56 12.09 -11.43
C LYS A 15 -14.19 11.91 -10.77
N ALA A 16 -13.58 13.00 -10.32
CA ALA A 16 -12.28 12.99 -9.66
C ALA A 16 -12.11 14.25 -8.78
N VAL A 17 -11.08 14.23 -7.94
CA VAL A 17 -10.68 15.35 -7.08
C VAL A 17 -9.18 15.57 -7.21
N ILE A 18 -8.73 16.82 -7.29
CA ILE A 18 -7.33 17.21 -7.24
C ILE A 18 -7.08 17.74 -5.82
N VAL A 19 -6.12 17.13 -5.14
CA VAL A 19 -5.76 17.45 -3.77
C VAL A 19 -4.32 17.95 -3.74
N PRO A 20 -4.02 19.08 -3.08
CA PRO A 20 -2.65 19.54 -2.87
C PRO A 20 -1.79 18.48 -2.17
N ILE A 21 -0.50 18.41 -2.55
CA ILE A 21 0.39 17.34 -2.11
C ILE A 21 0.56 17.32 -0.58
N ASP A 22 0.64 18.48 0.06
CA ASP A 22 0.82 18.60 1.50
C ASP A 22 -0.38 18.05 2.30
N LEU A 23 -1.59 18.24 1.76
CA LEU A 23 -2.81 17.64 2.29
C LEU A 23 -2.89 16.13 1.99
N TRP A 24 -2.50 15.71 0.77
CA TRP A 24 -2.47 14.29 0.40
C TRP A 24 -1.54 13.48 1.31
N GLU A 25 -0.33 13.97 1.58
CA GLU A 25 0.65 13.30 2.43
C GLU A 25 0.11 13.07 3.87
N LYS A 26 -0.66 14.02 4.40
CA LYS A 26 -1.28 13.92 5.74
C LYS A 26 -2.40 12.88 5.81
N ILE A 27 -3.12 12.66 4.71
CA ILE A 27 -4.30 11.79 4.68
C ILE A 27 -4.01 10.40 4.10
N LYS A 28 -3.05 10.26 3.16
CA LYS A 28 -2.77 9.00 2.46
C LYS A 28 -2.39 7.86 3.40
N ALA A 29 -1.67 8.18 4.48
CA ALA A 29 -1.27 7.21 5.49
C ALA A 29 -2.48 6.60 6.24
N LYS A 30 -3.63 7.28 6.25
CA LYS A 30 -4.88 6.76 6.84
C LYS A 30 -5.67 5.88 5.88
N PHE A 31 -5.41 5.95 4.57
CA PHE A 31 -6.17 5.22 3.56
C PHE A 31 -5.49 3.93 3.08
N PHE A 32 -4.20 3.76 3.38
CA PHE A 32 -3.44 2.61 2.92
C PHE A 32 -2.51 2.13 4.01
N ASP A 33 -2.95 1.14 4.78
CA ASP A 33 -2.07 0.29 5.57
C ASP A 33 -1.77 -0.99 4.78
N PRO A 34 -0.56 -1.14 4.20
CA PRO A 34 -0.15 -2.34 3.49
C PRO A 34 -0.30 -3.62 4.33
N SER A 35 -0.29 -3.52 5.65
CA SER A 35 -0.46 -4.65 6.56
C SER A 35 -1.87 -5.26 6.48
N GLU A 36 -2.88 -4.48 6.13
CA GLU A 36 -4.26 -4.95 5.96
C GLU A 36 -4.44 -5.80 4.70
N PHE A 37 -3.55 -5.64 3.71
CA PHE A 37 -3.58 -6.36 2.44
C PHE A 37 -2.67 -7.59 2.40
N ARG A 38 -2.04 -7.97 3.53
CA ARG A 38 -1.22 -9.20 3.61
C ARG A 38 -2.04 -10.50 3.51
N GLY A 39 -3.37 -10.43 3.46
CA GLY A 39 -4.24 -11.59 3.23
C GLY A 39 -3.98 -12.73 4.24
N ILE A 40 -3.78 -13.95 3.74
CA ILE A 40 -3.48 -15.17 4.53
C ILE A 40 -2.22 -15.00 5.40
N TYR A 41 -1.31 -14.11 5.02
CA TYR A 41 -0.07 -13.84 5.75
C TYR A 41 -0.23 -12.82 6.89
N LYS A 42 -1.44 -12.27 7.11
CA LYS A 42 -1.69 -11.28 8.17
C LYS A 42 -1.52 -11.87 9.58
N ASP A 43 -1.93 -13.11 9.77
CA ASP A 43 -1.84 -13.84 11.05
C ASP A 43 -0.66 -14.80 11.13
N LEU A 44 0.07 -14.95 10.03
CA LEU A 44 1.23 -15.82 9.96
C LEU A 44 2.39 -15.11 10.68
N LYS A 45 2.71 -15.56 11.90
CA LYS A 45 3.96 -15.21 12.58
C LYS A 45 5.12 -15.89 11.85
N VAL A 46 5.44 -15.39 10.67
CA VAL A 46 6.58 -15.83 9.88
C VAL A 46 7.81 -15.15 10.46
N ASP A 47 8.74 -15.98 10.92
CA ASP A 47 10.12 -15.54 11.08
C ASP A 47 10.76 -15.47 9.70
N PHE A 48 10.61 -14.31 9.05
CA PHE A 48 11.12 -14.09 7.69
C PHE A 48 12.64 -14.30 7.61
N GLU A 49 13.39 -14.03 8.68
CA GLU A 49 14.83 -14.27 8.69
C GLU A 49 15.17 -15.75 8.70
N ARG A 50 14.34 -16.58 9.35
CA ARG A 50 14.50 -18.03 9.27
C ARG A 50 14.14 -18.54 7.88
N GLU A 51 12.98 -18.17 7.34
CA GLU A 51 12.54 -18.67 6.02
C GLU A 51 13.49 -18.26 4.88
N LEU A 52 14.01 -17.03 4.89
CA LEU A 52 14.97 -16.58 3.88
C LEU A 52 16.30 -17.34 3.95
N ARG A 53 16.71 -17.75 5.14
CA ARG A 53 17.93 -18.54 5.36
C ARG A 53 17.74 -19.97 4.87
N GLU A 54 16.62 -20.61 5.24
CA GLU A 54 16.26 -21.95 4.75
C GLU A 54 16.17 -21.97 3.22
N LEU A 55 15.57 -20.94 2.61
CA LEU A 55 15.49 -20.81 1.15
C LEU A 55 16.89 -20.69 0.52
N ARG A 56 17.79 -19.90 1.12
CA ARG A 56 19.17 -19.76 0.64
C ARG A 56 19.94 -21.07 0.74
N GLU A 57 19.82 -21.77 1.86
CA GLU A 57 20.48 -23.07 2.07
C GLU A 57 20.01 -24.12 1.06
N GLU A 58 18.70 -24.17 0.75
CA GLU A 58 18.17 -25.03 -0.30
C GLU A 58 18.72 -24.68 -1.69
N TRP A 59 18.87 -23.39 -2.01
CA TRP A 59 19.43 -22.95 -3.30
C TRP A 59 20.93 -23.23 -3.45
N GLU A 60 21.69 -23.18 -2.35
CA GLU A 60 23.13 -23.45 -2.33
C GLU A 60 23.44 -24.96 -2.26
N ARG A 61 22.45 -25.81 -2.00
CA ARG A 61 22.63 -27.27 -1.87
C ARG A 61 22.99 -27.98 -3.18
N ASP A 62 22.63 -27.38 -4.32
CA ASP A 62 22.86 -27.93 -5.66
C ASP A 62 23.99 -27.19 -6.42
N ILE A 63 24.82 -26.40 -5.72
CA ILE A 63 26.03 -25.72 -6.25
C ILE A 63 27.28 -26.48 -5.80
#